data_AF-A0A9D9YHW7-F1
#
_entry.id   AF-A0A9D9YHW7-F1
#
_cell.length_a   1.000
_cell.length_b   1.000
_cell.length_c   1.000
_cell.angle_alpha   90.00
_cell.angle_beta   90.00
_cell.angle_gamma   90.00
#
_symmetry.space_group_name_H-M   'P 1'
#
loop_
_entity.id
_entity.type
_entity.pdbx_description
1 polymer ?
#
loop_
_entity_poly.entity_id
_entity_poly.type
_entity_poly.pdbx_seq_one_letter_code
_entity_poly.pdbx_strand_id
1 'polypeptide(L)'
;MAEIIYLKTTNLEKLREYQHILGRHRLTVIQARQEDSLEFLCESKKVGDTIRAIMWEESNLYLPRTRTPLTLDQLTDLLVVVNKTRLECYLLESKTNKYVKQTYSASVEGFILPSHELAQRGTHSPVFGWDNRFISKGTGLTYQDMRERGVKLSARDLVLAQFTRDHLTYKKRKDLVALPQRPKRTVDFIHRPIDFVRSNPYINNPESNRYGVMALLNRALGLGPFFRAPMNRRENIYWNPGGNGGIPYTPKINKLTGEPDAIHETTYFVHDLFHHVLMPDLIFEGNLDDREKALQIICRMMSEALTLVAADMLFVDTLYRSGFTYDFTRRKIHPLFKSIKRDFSQPDELKQLFYANVRYALRGDDSWFLMLGCDPTALKEYQAKYKAYFVEDYRWTAQNVENMHEDARAFHRWSQSVKPLTRISRYVQGRVTLADATKKISVYARKPFEKCSPDEVIDAAFEWVWRETLLPSLIKPSSSPDEGIAFRTGFLKYMIAQLYIFDVFNFVPEAALYRKRIIDYIRANIDSLTLDNVEVVRAYYHQFLEILAGRDAITAEDLSLYTEVFPLFPPFYVQYDLPEGIYTDLNTVSKKILSIL
;
A
#
# COMPACT_ATOMS: atom_id res chain seq x y z
N MET A 1 -11.05 -12.19 -12.60
CA MET A 1 -11.17 -11.50 -13.90
C MET A 1 -10.03 -10.52 -14.03
N ALA A 2 -9.13 -10.74 -14.99
CA ALA A 2 -7.98 -9.88 -15.23
C ALA A 2 -8.30 -8.79 -16.25
N GLU A 3 -7.65 -7.64 -16.08
CA GLU A 3 -7.60 -6.60 -17.10
C GLU A 3 -6.30 -6.77 -17.89
N ILE A 4 -6.42 -7.16 -19.16
CA ILE A 4 -5.30 -7.62 -19.98
C ILE A 4 -4.85 -6.51 -20.93
N ILE A 5 -3.54 -6.36 -21.07
CA ILE A 5 -2.90 -5.67 -22.19
C ILE A 5 -2.12 -6.71 -22.99
N TYR A 6 -2.41 -6.79 -24.29
CA TYR A 6 -1.54 -7.54 -25.21
C TYR A 6 -0.43 -6.63 -25.71
N LEU A 7 0.82 -7.02 -25.53
CA LEU A 7 1.98 -6.32 -26.07
C LEU A 7 2.55 -7.11 -27.25
N LYS A 8 2.45 -6.54 -28.45
CA LYS A 8 3.06 -7.09 -29.67
C LYS A 8 4.56 -6.86 -29.64
N THR A 9 5.31 -7.85 -29.16
CA THR A 9 6.77 -7.79 -29.06
C THR A 9 7.37 -9.18 -29.13
N THR A 10 8.56 -9.30 -29.70
CA THR A 10 9.43 -10.48 -29.57
C THR A 10 10.48 -10.32 -28.48
N ASN A 11 10.64 -9.10 -27.95
CA ASN A 11 11.63 -8.75 -26.93
C ASN A 11 11.08 -8.98 -25.52
N LEU A 12 11.66 -9.95 -24.80
CA LEU A 12 11.25 -10.33 -23.44
C LEU A 12 11.59 -9.28 -22.38
N GLU A 13 12.68 -8.53 -22.53
CA GLU A 13 13.02 -7.44 -21.62
C GLU A 13 12.00 -6.30 -21.71
N LYS A 14 11.55 -5.97 -22.93
CA LYS A 14 10.45 -5.02 -23.14
C LYS A 14 9.18 -5.50 -22.44
N LEU A 15 8.85 -6.79 -22.54
CA LEU A 15 7.70 -7.35 -21.84
C LEU A 15 7.82 -7.19 -20.33
N ARG A 16 8.99 -7.49 -19.75
CA ARG A 16 9.27 -7.33 -18.31
C ARG A 16 9.09 -5.89 -17.85
N GLU A 17 9.61 -4.91 -18.59
CA GLU A 17 9.44 -3.49 -18.28
C GLU A 17 7.96 -3.07 -18.32
N TYR A 18 7.20 -3.51 -19.33
CA TYR A 18 5.75 -3.25 -19.40
C TYR A 18 4.99 -3.89 -18.23
N GLN A 19 5.30 -5.14 -17.91
CA GLN A 19 4.71 -5.85 -16.76
C GLN A 19 5.01 -5.12 -15.45
N HIS A 20 6.23 -4.62 -15.28
CA HIS A 20 6.61 -3.84 -14.12
C HIS A 20 5.83 -2.51 -14.02
N ILE A 21 5.76 -1.74 -15.10
CA ILE A 21 5.12 -0.41 -15.11
C ILE A 21 3.60 -0.54 -14.98
N LEU A 22 2.96 -1.32 -15.86
CA LEU A 22 1.50 -1.45 -15.93
C LEU A 22 0.94 -2.37 -14.84
N GLY A 23 1.76 -3.29 -14.32
CA GLY A 23 1.42 -4.12 -13.17
C GLY A 23 1.11 -3.28 -11.93
N ARG A 24 1.75 -2.12 -11.77
CA ARG A 24 1.43 -1.13 -10.72
C ARG A 24 -0.01 -0.61 -10.77
N HIS A 25 -0.73 -0.84 -11.87
CA HIS A 25 -2.14 -0.45 -12.09
C HIS A 25 -3.10 -1.65 -12.12
N ARG A 26 -2.65 -2.84 -11.68
CA ARG A 26 -3.41 -4.10 -11.73
C ARG A 26 -3.71 -4.55 -13.17
N LEU A 27 -2.83 -4.24 -14.11
CA LEU A 27 -2.94 -4.71 -15.48
C LEU A 27 -2.01 -5.91 -15.69
N THR A 28 -2.53 -6.94 -16.35
CA THR A 28 -1.75 -8.10 -16.76
C THR A 28 -1.27 -7.89 -18.18
N VAL A 29 0.04 -7.83 -18.39
CA VAL A 29 0.62 -7.69 -19.73
C VAL A 29 1.01 -9.06 -20.26
N ILE A 30 0.43 -9.44 -21.40
CA ILE A 30 0.66 -10.71 -22.09
C ILE A 30 1.36 -10.42 -23.42
N GLN A 31 2.38 -11.22 -23.74
CA GLN A 31 3.06 -11.13 -25.03
C GLN A 31 2.14 -11.63 -26.15
N ALA A 32 2.08 -10.87 -27.25
CA ALA A 32 1.44 -11.27 -28.49
C ALA A 32 2.46 -11.27 -29.63
N ARG A 33 2.24 -12.09 -30.65
CA ARG A 33 3.07 -12.08 -31.86
C ARG A 33 2.70 -10.89 -32.73
N GLN A 34 3.61 -10.45 -33.60
CA GLN A 34 3.35 -9.27 -34.41
C GLN A 34 2.23 -9.52 -35.43
N GLU A 35 2.21 -10.72 -35.98
CA GLU A 35 1.26 -11.23 -36.97
C GLU A 35 -0.14 -11.53 -36.39
N ASP A 36 -0.30 -11.65 -35.06
CA ASP A 36 -1.60 -11.91 -34.45
C ASP A 36 -2.57 -10.74 -34.76
N SER A 37 -3.71 -11.00 -35.39
CA SER A 37 -4.70 -9.95 -35.71
C SER A 37 -5.39 -9.42 -34.46
N LEU A 38 -6.00 -8.23 -34.55
CA LEU A 38 -6.76 -7.67 -33.42
C LEU A 38 -7.94 -8.59 -33.07
N GLU A 39 -8.62 -9.13 -34.08
CA GLU A 39 -9.75 -10.04 -33.95
C GLU A 39 -9.33 -11.32 -33.22
N PHE A 40 -8.22 -11.94 -33.64
CA PHE A 40 -7.69 -13.14 -33.01
C PHE A 40 -7.37 -12.92 -31.54
N LEU A 41 -6.69 -11.81 -31.20
CA LEU A 41 -6.38 -11.49 -29.81
C LEU A 41 -7.64 -11.29 -28.97
N CYS A 42 -8.70 -10.72 -29.57
CA CYS A 42 -9.99 -10.54 -28.91
C CYS A 42 -10.69 -11.84 -28.58
N GLU A 43 -10.62 -12.82 -29.49
CA GLU A 43 -11.21 -14.14 -29.32
C GLU A 43 -10.39 -15.02 -28.36
N SER A 44 -9.09 -14.76 -28.22
CA SER A 44 -8.18 -15.57 -27.41
C SER A 44 -8.33 -15.41 -25.88
N LYS A 45 -9.15 -14.47 -25.41
CA LYS A 45 -9.27 -14.18 -23.97
C LYS A 45 -10.05 -15.26 -23.22
N LYS A 46 -9.70 -15.48 -21.95
CA LYS A 46 -10.47 -16.37 -21.07
C LYS A 46 -11.81 -15.72 -20.70
N VAL A 47 -12.82 -16.55 -20.42
CA VAL A 47 -14.13 -16.09 -19.96
C VAL A 47 -13.95 -15.22 -18.70
N GLY A 48 -14.52 -14.01 -18.74
CA GLY A 48 -14.42 -13.03 -17.67
C GLY A 48 -13.24 -12.05 -17.78
N ASP A 49 -12.23 -12.32 -18.62
CA ASP A 49 -11.16 -11.35 -18.82
C ASP A 49 -11.60 -10.19 -19.72
N THR A 50 -11.04 -9.01 -19.44
CA THR A 50 -11.29 -7.79 -20.20
C THR A 50 -10.01 -7.31 -20.85
N ILE A 51 -10.00 -7.23 -22.18
CA ILE A 51 -8.88 -6.64 -22.92
C ILE A 51 -9.02 -5.12 -22.83
N ARG A 52 -8.03 -4.49 -22.19
CA ARG A 52 -7.95 -3.03 -22.07
C ARG A 52 -7.31 -2.40 -23.29
N ALA A 53 -6.21 -2.97 -23.76
CA ALA A 53 -5.49 -2.45 -24.91
C ALA A 53 -4.69 -3.54 -25.63
N ILE A 54 -4.47 -3.33 -26.92
CA ILE A 54 -3.43 -4.03 -27.68
C ILE A 54 -2.38 -2.99 -28.05
N MET A 55 -1.13 -3.24 -27.70
CA MET A 55 -0.04 -2.26 -27.78
C MET A 55 1.08 -2.73 -28.69
N TRP A 56 1.66 -1.79 -29.43
CA TRP A 56 2.87 -1.97 -30.22
C TRP A 56 3.77 -0.75 -30.01
N GLU A 57 5.07 -0.96 -29.84
CA GLU A 57 6.00 0.11 -29.46
C GLU A 57 7.33 -0.01 -30.18
N GLU A 58 7.81 1.14 -30.64
CA GLU A 58 9.14 1.35 -31.20
C GLU A 58 9.94 2.33 -30.34
N SER A 59 11.16 1.95 -29.95
CA SER A 59 12.04 2.77 -29.11
C SER A 59 13.48 2.60 -29.55
N ASN A 60 14.12 3.70 -29.92
CA ASN A 60 15.49 3.72 -30.45
C ASN A 60 16.21 5.00 -30.03
N LEU A 61 17.51 5.06 -30.30
CA LEU A 61 18.33 6.27 -30.24
C LEU A 61 18.36 6.95 -31.60
N TYR A 62 18.37 8.28 -31.62
CA TYR A 62 18.43 9.09 -32.82
C TYR A 62 19.43 10.23 -32.62
N LEU A 63 20.04 10.71 -33.70
CA LEU A 63 20.67 12.03 -33.67
C LEU A 63 19.58 13.11 -33.48
N PRO A 64 19.93 14.26 -32.87
CA PRO A 64 19.02 15.39 -32.80
C PRO A 64 18.45 15.72 -34.18
N ARG A 65 17.13 15.86 -34.26
CA ARG A 65 16.37 16.20 -35.49
C ARG A 65 16.39 15.15 -36.61
N THR A 66 16.99 13.98 -36.43
CA THR A 66 16.90 12.89 -37.43
C THR A 66 15.72 11.95 -37.15
N ARG A 67 15.37 11.16 -38.17
CA ARG A 67 14.31 10.13 -38.14
C ARG A 67 14.85 8.70 -38.27
N THR A 68 16.14 8.54 -38.57
CA THR A 68 16.78 7.24 -38.72
C THR A 68 17.34 6.80 -37.37
N PRO A 69 16.97 5.61 -36.87
CA PRO A 69 17.52 5.09 -35.63
C PRO A 69 19.01 4.79 -35.79
N LEU A 70 19.78 4.99 -34.72
CA LEU A 70 21.20 4.68 -34.67
C LEU A 70 21.40 3.19 -34.34
N THR A 71 22.40 2.58 -34.97
CA THR A 71 22.92 1.26 -34.64
C THR A 71 24.01 1.35 -33.57
N LEU A 72 24.37 0.22 -32.93
CA LEU A 72 25.29 0.21 -31.79
C LEU A 72 26.72 0.66 -32.18
N ASP A 73 27.14 0.36 -33.40
CA ASP A 73 28.41 0.76 -34.02
C ASP A 73 28.48 2.26 -34.34
N GLN A 74 27.34 2.94 -34.43
CA GLN A 74 27.27 4.39 -34.63
C GLN A 74 27.35 5.19 -33.33
N LEU A 75 27.33 4.54 -32.16
CA LEU A 75 27.39 5.19 -30.85
C LEU A 75 28.85 5.50 -30.45
N THR A 76 29.34 6.67 -30.85
CA THR A 76 30.67 7.17 -30.47
C THR A 76 30.63 7.95 -29.15
N ASP A 77 31.77 8.04 -28.47
CA ASP A 77 31.94 8.78 -27.21
C ASP A 77 31.40 10.22 -27.30
N LEU A 78 30.68 10.66 -26.27
CA LEU A 78 30.08 12.01 -26.14
C LEU A 78 29.08 12.38 -27.25
N LEU A 79 28.65 11.43 -28.08
CA LEU A 79 27.64 11.67 -29.09
C LEU A 79 26.32 12.08 -28.43
N VAL A 80 25.83 13.29 -28.75
CA VAL A 80 24.51 13.76 -28.32
C VAL A 80 23.45 12.99 -29.09
N VAL A 81 22.55 12.35 -28.35
CA VAL A 81 21.49 11.51 -28.91
C VAL A 81 20.18 11.74 -28.17
N VAL A 82 19.08 11.30 -28.78
CA VAL A 82 17.75 11.37 -28.20
C VAL A 82 17.15 9.98 -28.20
N ASN A 83 16.79 9.45 -27.03
CA ASN A 83 15.95 8.27 -26.93
C ASN A 83 14.52 8.67 -27.26
N LYS A 84 13.95 8.16 -28.35
CA LYS A 84 12.54 8.40 -28.72
C LYS A 84 11.77 7.11 -28.65
N THR A 85 10.56 7.17 -28.10
CA THR A 85 9.61 6.06 -28.10
C THR A 85 8.30 6.50 -28.72
N ARG A 86 7.72 5.63 -29.55
CA ARG A 86 6.37 5.74 -30.07
C ARG A 86 5.58 4.49 -29.66
N LEU A 87 4.45 4.71 -29.00
CA LEU A 87 3.51 3.67 -28.60
C LEU A 87 2.23 3.82 -29.42
N GLU A 88 1.87 2.80 -30.15
CA GLU A 88 0.55 2.66 -30.75
C GLU A 88 -0.29 1.75 -29.86
N CYS A 89 -1.47 2.21 -29.45
CA CYS A 89 -2.42 1.40 -28.69
C CYS A 89 -3.78 1.35 -29.38
N TYR A 90 -4.37 0.17 -29.37
CA TYR A 90 -5.73 -0.08 -29.83
C TYR A 90 -6.59 -0.29 -28.59
N LEU A 91 -7.55 0.60 -28.37
CA LEU A 91 -8.42 0.63 -27.20
C LEU A 91 -9.84 0.26 -27.58
N LEU A 92 -10.49 -0.58 -26.78
CA LEU A 92 -11.91 -0.92 -27.01
C LEU A 92 -12.80 0.26 -26.60
N GLU A 93 -13.47 0.88 -27.57
CA GLU A 93 -14.45 1.93 -27.31
C GLU A 93 -15.76 1.31 -26.82
N SER A 94 -16.20 1.68 -25.61
CA SER A 94 -17.37 1.06 -24.96
C SER A 94 -18.69 1.27 -25.70
N LYS A 95 -18.81 2.35 -26.48
CA LYS A 95 -20.04 2.68 -27.22
C LYS A 95 -20.18 1.89 -28.52
N THR A 96 -19.09 1.73 -29.25
CA THR A 96 -19.10 1.11 -30.59
C THR A 96 -18.62 -0.34 -30.55
N ASN A 97 -18.03 -0.77 -29.44
CA ASN A 97 -17.34 -2.04 -29.28
C ASN A 97 -16.27 -2.26 -30.37
N LYS A 98 -15.70 -1.17 -30.91
CA LYS A 98 -14.62 -1.18 -31.90
C LYS A 98 -13.32 -0.71 -31.27
N TYR A 99 -12.21 -1.20 -31.82
CA TYR A 99 -10.89 -0.76 -31.40
C TYR A 99 -10.51 0.55 -32.09
N VAL A 100 -10.23 1.58 -31.30
CA VAL A 100 -9.76 2.87 -31.78
C VAL A 100 -8.25 2.95 -31.55
N LYS A 101 -7.53 3.33 -32.60
CA LYS A 101 -6.08 3.55 -32.55
C LYS A 101 -5.79 4.91 -31.90
N GLN A 102 -4.90 4.90 -30.92
CA GLN A 102 -4.30 6.09 -30.33
C GLN A 102 -2.77 5.94 -30.39
N THR A 103 -2.05 7.07 -30.45
CA THR A 103 -0.59 7.07 -30.52
C THR A 103 -0.02 8.04 -29.51
N TYR A 104 1.00 7.59 -28.79
CA TYR A 104 1.78 8.39 -27.85
C TYR A 104 3.23 8.44 -28.33
N SER A 105 3.90 9.55 -28.07
CA SER A 105 5.33 9.69 -28.34
C SER A 105 5.99 10.48 -27.25
N ALA A 106 7.19 10.08 -26.86
CA ALA A 106 8.02 10.81 -25.91
C ALA A 106 9.49 10.72 -26.31
N SER A 107 10.28 11.61 -25.74
CA SER A 107 11.72 11.66 -25.97
C SER A 107 12.47 12.04 -24.71
N VAL A 108 13.64 11.44 -24.50
CA VAL A 108 14.60 11.79 -23.45
C VAL A 108 15.91 12.17 -24.13
N GLU A 109 16.39 13.38 -23.84
CA GLU A 109 17.68 13.86 -24.34
C GLU A 109 18.84 13.28 -23.53
N GLY A 110 19.96 13.01 -24.19
CA GLY A 110 21.13 12.47 -23.53
C GLY A 110 22.37 12.46 -24.41
N PHE A 111 23.38 11.72 -23.95
CA PHE A 111 24.63 11.53 -24.68
C PHE A 111 25.24 10.17 -24.36
N ILE A 112 26.21 9.74 -25.18
CA ILE A 112 26.89 8.46 -25.01
C ILE A 112 28.10 8.60 -24.06
N LEU A 113 28.10 7.78 -23.01
CA LEU A 113 29.20 7.64 -22.05
C LEU A 113 30.51 7.28 -22.77
N PRO A 114 31.65 7.91 -22.43
CA PRO A 114 32.94 7.55 -22.99
C PRO A 114 33.33 6.09 -22.74
N SER A 115 33.91 5.45 -23.75
CA SER A 115 34.24 4.02 -23.71
C SER A 115 35.25 3.65 -22.61
N HIS A 116 36.15 4.57 -22.25
CA HIS A 116 37.12 4.36 -21.18
C HIS A 116 36.47 4.35 -19.78
N GLU A 117 35.43 5.16 -19.56
CA GLU A 117 34.65 5.14 -18.31
C GLU A 117 33.82 3.86 -18.21
N LEU A 118 33.30 3.39 -19.35
CA LEU A 118 32.57 2.11 -19.39
C LEU A 118 33.46 0.94 -18.99
N ALA A 119 34.73 0.92 -19.44
CA ALA A 119 35.68 -0.13 -19.08
C ALA A 119 36.03 -0.16 -17.58
N GLN A 120 35.97 1.00 -16.91
CA GLN A 120 36.25 1.12 -15.46
C GLN A 120 35.08 0.67 -14.58
N ARG A 121 33.85 0.64 -15.11
CA ARG A 121 32.63 0.30 -14.36
C ARG A 121 32.45 -1.19 -14.08
N GLY A 122 33.35 -2.05 -14.58
CA GLY A 122 33.31 -3.50 -14.36
C GLY A 122 32.12 -4.19 -15.06
N THR A 123 32.07 -5.52 -14.97
CA THR A 123 30.94 -6.32 -15.47
C THR A 123 29.86 -6.41 -14.39
N HIS A 124 28.93 -5.48 -14.36
CA HIS A 124 27.75 -5.56 -13.49
C HIS A 124 26.48 -5.73 -14.31
N SER A 125 25.65 -6.69 -13.89
CA SER A 125 24.30 -7.05 -14.39
C SER A 125 24.16 -7.26 -15.90
N PRO A 126 23.19 -8.09 -16.36
CA PRO A 126 22.90 -8.17 -17.78
C PRO A 126 22.42 -6.79 -18.29
N VAL A 127 23.21 -6.19 -19.18
CA VAL A 127 22.89 -4.89 -19.79
C VAL A 127 21.90 -5.09 -20.93
N PHE A 128 20.81 -4.31 -20.91
CA PHE A 128 19.84 -4.29 -22.00
C PHE A 128 20.20 -3.24 -23.05
N GLY A 129 20.61 -3.68 -24.24
CA GLY A 129 20.88 -2.81 -25.38
C GLY A 129 21.98 -1.78 -25.09
N TRP A 130 21.62 -0.50 -25.10
CA TRP A 130 22.52 0.64 -24.92
C TRP A 130 22.37 1.30 -23.54
N ASP A 131 21.68 0.67 -22.58
CA ASP A 131 21.35 1.25 -21.27
C ASP A 131 22.59 1.65 -20.44
N ASN A 132 23.72 0.94 -20.58
CA ASN A 132 24.98 1.28 -19.91
C ASN A 132 25.79 2.38 -20.60
N ARG A 133 25.36 2.82 -21.79
CA ARG A 133 26.03 3.86 -22.59
C ARG A 133 25.25 5.16 -22.61
N PHE A 134 23.92 5.11 -22.69
CA PHE A 134 23.11 6.33 -22.76
C PHE A 134 22.99 6.99 -21.38
N ILE A 135 23.51 8.21 -21.26
CA ILE A 135 23.35 9.09 -20.10
C ILE A 135 22.18 10.02 -20.35
N SER A 136 21.19 10.01 -19.46
CA SER A 136 20.11 10.99 -19.48
C SER A 136 20.65 12.37 -19.08
N LYS A 137 20.36 13.38 -19.90
CA LYS A 137 20.79 14.76 -19.66
C LYS A 137 20.30 15.31 -18.31
N GLY A 138 19.07 14.95 -17.92
CA GLY A 138 18.44 15.50 -16.72
C GLY A 138 19.02 14.96 -15.42
N THR A 139 19.45 13.69 -15.41
CA THR A 139 19.97 13.03 -14.20
C THR A 139 21.50 12.91 -14.19
N GLY A 140 22.14 12.97 -15.35
CA GLY A 140 23.58 12.70 -15.48
C GLY A 140 23.95 11.22 -15.23
N LEU A 141 22.97 10.33 -15.19
CA LEU A 141 23.15 8.90 -14.94
C LEU A 141 22.86 8.09 -16.20
N THR A 142 23.54 6.95 -16.35
CA THR A 142 23.17 5.99 -17.39
C THR A 142 21.83 5.34 -17.05
N TYR A 143 21.10 4.85 -18.05
CA TYR A 143 19.89 4.08 -17.79
C TYR A 143 20.16 2.82 -16.95
N GLN A 144 21.35 2.23 -17.06
CA GLN A 144 21.78 1.13 -16.20
C GLN A 144 21.92 1.60 -14.74
N ASP A 145 22.59 2.73 -14.48
CA ASP A 145 22.72 3.28 -13.13
C ASP A 145 21.35 3.61 -12.52
N MET A 146 20.44 4.17 -13.33
CA MET A 146 19.08 4.47 -12.88
C MET A 146 18.27 3.20 -12.60
N ARG A 147 18.46 2.13 -13.39
CA ARG A 147 17.82 0.81 -13.19
C ARG A 147 18.27 0.18 -11.88
N GLU A 148 19.58 0.19 -11.60
CA GLU A 148 20.16 -0.34 -10.36
C GLU A 148 19.69 0.43 -9.11
N ARG A 149 19.24 1.67 -9.30
CA ARG A 149 18.64 2.51 -8.26
C ARG A 149 17.10 2.40 -8.19
N GLY A 150 16.46 1.61 -9.06
CA GLY A 150 15.01 1.48 -9.12
C GLY A 150 14.26 2.72 -9.64
N VAL A 151 14.96 3.67 -10.27
CA VAL A 151 14.43 4.97 -10.70
C VAL A 151 14.61 5.23 -12.20
N LYS A 152 14.86 4.18 -13.00
CA LYS A 152 14.99 4.32 -14.46
C LYS A 152 13.73 4.99 -15.02
N LEU A 153 13.94 6.07 -15.76
CA LEU A 153 12.92 6.77 -16.52
C LEU A 153 13.38 6.93 -17.96
N SER A 154 12.77 6.17 -18.86
CA SER A 154 13.02 6.21 -20.29
C SER A 154 11.86 6.86 -21.04
N ALA A 155 12.04 7.12 -22.34
CA ALA A 155 10.94 7.58 -23.19
C ALA A 155 9.78 6.58 -23.23
N ARG A 156 10.03 5.29 -22.97
CA ARG A 156 8.99 4.25 -22.81
C ARG A 156 8.15 4.50 -21.56
N ASP A 157 8.79 4.79 -20.43
CA ASP A 157 8.09 5.10 -19.18
C ASP A 157 7.20 6.33 -19.35
N LEU A 158 7.68 7.35 -20.08
CA LEU A 158 6.92 8.57 -20.37
C LEU A 158 5.66 8.30 -21.22
N VAL A 159 5.75 7.52 -22.29
CA VAL A 159 4.55 7.20 -23.09
C VAL A 159 3.56 6.32 -22.33
N LEU A 160 4.05 5.42 -21.47
CA LEU A 160 3.19 4.60 -20.63
C LEU A 160 2.53 5.40 -19.52
N ALA A 161 3.24 6.34 -18.89
CA ALA A 161 2.67 7.26 -17.90
C ALA A 161 1.61 8.20 -18.49
N GLN A 162 1.74 8.56 -19.77
CA GLN A 162 0.69 9.29 -20.48
C GLN A 162 -0.53 8.38 -20.72
N PHE A 163 -0.32 7.14 -21.15
CA PHE A 163 -1.39 6.15 -21.31
C PHE A 163 -2.15 5.89 -20.00
N THR A 164 -1.44 5.67 -18.89
CA THR A 164 -2.06 5.42 -17.58
C THR A 164 -2.86 6.63 -17.12
N ARG A 165 -2.36 7.85 -17.33
CA ARG A 165 -3.10 9.08 -17.02
C ARG A 165 -4.40 9.17 -17.78
N ASP A 166 -4.39 8.91 -19.08
CA ASP A 166 -5.55 9.09 -19.95
C ASP A 166 -6.62 8.02 -19.72
N HIS A 167 -6.23 6.80 -19.34
CA HIS A 167 -7.14 5.65 -19.33
C HIS A 167 -7.37 5.01 -17.96
N LEU A 168 -6.51 5.24 -16.97
CA LEU A 168 -6.56 4.57 -15.66
C LEU A 168 -6.79 5.53 -14.48
N THR A 169 -6.73 6.84 -14.70
CA THR A 169 -7.13 7.85 -13.70
C THR A 169 -8.64 7.88 -13.54
N TYR A 170 -9.12 8.02 -12.31
CA TYR A 170 -10.54 8.19 -12.05
C TYR A 170 -11.00 9.58 -12.50
N LYS A 171 -12.20 9.67 -13.06
CA LYS A 171 -12.80 10.96 -13.47
C LYS A 171 -13.04 11.91 -12.30
N LYS A 172 -13.25 11.34 -11.11
CA LYS A 172 -13.43 12.04 -9.84
C LYS A 172 -12.71 11.24 -8.76
N ARG A 173 -12.29 11.93 -7.70
CA ARG A 173 -11.78 11.26 -6.50
C ARG A 173 -12.83 10.30 -5.97
N LYS A 174 -12.37 9.16 -5.48
CA LYS A 174 -13.26 8.26 -4.75
C LYS A 174 -13.77 8.95 -3.49
N ASP A 175 -15.05 8.72 -3.24
CA ASP A 175 -15.79 9.20 -2.10
C ASP A 175 -16.70 8.07 -1.62
N LEU A 176 -17.21 8.19 -0.41
CA LEU A 176 -18.31 7.38 0.08
C LEU A 176 -19.57 7.66 -0.74
N VAL A 177 -20.37 6.62 -0.98
CA VAL A 177 -21.59 6.72 -1.78
C VAL A 177 -22.81 6.92 -0.89
N ALA A 178 -22.85 6.31 0.30
CA ALA A 178 -23.95 6.48 1.23
C ALA A 178 -23.75 7.69 2.17
N LEU A 179 -22.50 8.01 2.51
CA LEU A 179 -22.14 9.15 3.38
C LEU A 179 -21.10 10.09 2.72
N PRO A 180 -21.42 10.77 1.59
CA PRO A 180 -20.43 11.50 0.80
C PRO A 180 -19.72 12.62 1.56
N GLN A 181 -18.39 12.71 1.41
CA GLN A 181 -17.52 13.70 2.07
C GLN A 181 -17.07 14.83 1.13
N ARG A 182 -17.28 14.69 -0.19
CA ARG A 182 -16.92 15.67 -1.23
C ARG A 182 -15.46 16.14 -1.17
N PRO A 183 -14.48 15.22 -1.18
CA PRO A 183 -13.08 15.54 -1.00
C PRO A 183 -12.54 16.40 -2.15
N LYS A 184 -11.74 17.42 -1.80
CA LYS A 184 -11.07 18.29 -2.78
C LYS A 184 -9.64 17.83 -3.11
N ARG A 185 -9.02 17.02 -2.25
CA ARG A 185 -7.65 16.53 -2.38
C ARG A 185 -7.58 15.05 -2.02
N THR A 186 -6.53 14.35 -2.45
CA THR A 186 -6.33 12.94 -2.10
C THR A 186 -6.02 12.80 -0.63
N VAL A 187 -4.99 13.45 -0.09
CA VAL A 187 -4.72 13.42 1.35
C VAL A 187 -5.26 14.68 2.02
N ASP A 188 -6.31 14.51 2.82
CA ASP A 188 -7.09 15.59 3.42
C ASP A 188 -6.91 15.64 4.94
N PHE A 189 -6.45 16.80 5.43
CA PHE A 189 -6.35 17.11 6.87
C PHE A 189 -7.43 18.09 7.35
N ILE A 190 -8.27 18.62 6.44
CA ILE A 190 -9.41 19.48 6.73
C ILE A 190 -10.58 18.61 7.20
N HIS A 191 -10.92 17.57 6.44
CA HIS A 191 -11.91 16.58 6.87
C HIS A 191 -11.24 15.59 7.82
N ARG A 192 -11.63 15.61 9.09
CA ARG A 192 -10.96 14.81 10.13
C ARG A 192 -11.77 13.56 10.46
N PRO A 193 -11.12 12.38 10.61
CA PRO A 193 -11.81 11.16 11.02
C PRO A 193 -12.60 11.29 12.34
N ILE A 194 -12.16 12.16 13.24
CA ILE A 194 -12.87 12.43 14.50
C ILE A 194 -14.25 13.07 14.28
N ASP A 195 -14.37 13.97 13.31
CA ASP A 195 -15.64 14.63 13.00
C ASP A 195 -16.61 13.64 12.36
N PHE A 196 -16.09 12.73 11.52
CA PHE A 196 -16.86 11.62 10.95
C PHE A 196 -17.37 10.66 12.03
N VAL A 197 -16.50 10.23 12.96
CA VAL A 197 -16.89 9.36 14.08
C VAL A 197 -18.00 9.98 14.94
N ARG A 198 -17.89 11.28 15.25
CA ARG A 198 -18.88 11.98 16.09
C ARG A 198 -20.23 12.14 15.42
N SER A 199 -20.24 12.44 14.12
CA SER A 199 -21.46 12.69 13.36
C SER A 199 -22.12 11.43 12.80
N ASN A 200 -21.42 10.29 12.76
CA ASN A 200 -21.95 9.06 12.21
C ASN A 200 -22.84 8.31 13.24
N PRO A 201 -24.16 8.19 13.00
CA PRO A 201 -25.08 7.58 13.95
C PRO A 201 -24.87 6.07 14.13
N TYR A 202 -24.25 5.40 13.16
CA TYR A 202 -23.92 3.98 13.29
C TYR A 202 -22.75 3.77 14.26
N ILE A 203 -21.85 4.75 14.42
CA ILE A 203 -20.74 4.67 15.37
C ILE A 203 -21.17 5.18 16.75
N ASN A 204 -21.82 6.35 16.78
CA ASN A 204 -22.20 7.00 18.03
C ASN A 204 -23.55 6.46 18.55
N ASN A 205 -23.54 5.21 19.02
CA ASN A 205 -24.69 4.55 19.64
C ASN A 205 -24.36 4.09 21.08
N PRO A 206 -25.38 3.86 21.95
CA PRO A 206 -25.15 3.46 23.34
C PRO A 206 -24.37 2.13 23.48
N GLU A 207 -24.61 1.18 22.58
CA GLU A 207 -23.97 -0.15 22.63
C GLU A 207 -22.47 -0.08 22.32
N SER A 208 -22.03 0.84 21.44
CA SER A 208 -20.61 1.08 21.18
C SER A 208 -19.83 1.56 22.40
N ASN A 209 -20.47 2.29 23.32
CA ASN A 209 -19.86 2.64 24.61
C ASN A 209 -19.84 1.44 25.56
N ARG A 210 -20.96 0.71 25.65
CA ARG A 210 -21.10 -0.48 26.50
C ARG A 210 -20.05 -1.57 26.18
N TYR A 211 -19.76 -1.78 24.90
CA TYR A 211 -18.78 -2.77 24.43
C TYR A 211 -17.32 -2.26 24.43
N GLY A 212 -17.06 -1.03 24.88
CA GLY A 212 -15.71 -0.43 24.84
C GLY A 212 -15.21 -0.09 23.45
N VAL A 213 -16.03 -0.25 22.40
CA VAL A 213 -15.69 0.07 21.00
C VAL A 213 -15.36 1.56 20.86
N MET A 214 -16.13 2.44 21.50
CA MET A 214 -15.85 3.89 21.47
C MET A 214 -14.51 4.25 22.12
N ALA A 215 -14.08 3.52 23.16
CA ALA A 215 -12.79 3.77 23.79
C ALA A 215 -11.63 3.36 22.87
N LEU A 216 -11.76 2.23 22.16
CA LEU A 216 -10.81 1.83 21.12
C LEU A 216 -10.76 2.84 19.96
N LEU A 217 -11.92 3.31 19.51
CA LEU A 217 -12.01 4.32 18.46
C LEU A 217 -11.35 5.64 18.89
N ASN A 218 -11.61 6.12 20.10
CA ASN A 218 -10.97 7.33 20.63
C ASN A 218 -9.46 7.19 20.69
N ARG A 219 -8.94 6.02 21.10
CA ARG A 219 -7.50 5.75 21.06
C ARG A 219 -6.97 5.76 19.63
N ALA A 220 -7.65 5.10 18.68
CA ALA A 220 -7.26 5.11 17.27
C ALA A 220 -7.22 6.52 16.69
N LEU A 221 -8.24 7.34 16.97
CA LEU A 221 -8.31 8.74 16.57
C LEU A 221 -7.17 9.57 17.19
N GLY A 222 -6.77 9.30 18.43
CA GLY A 222 -5.63 9.94 19.08
C GLY A 222 -4.29 9.68 18.39
N LEU A 223 -4.18 8.59 17.61
CA LEU A 223 -2.99 8.26 16.82
C LEU A 223 -2.90 9.03 15.49
N GLY A 224 -3.81 9.97 15.25
CA GLY A 224 -3.77 10.88 14.11
C GLY A 224 -4.05 10.25 12.74
N PRO A 225 -5.10 9.43 12.58
CA PRO A 225 -5.52 9.02 11.24
C PRO A 225 -6.02 10.24 10.46
N PHE A 226 -5.92 10.16 9.14
CA PHE A 226 -6.43 11.17 8.20
C PHE A 226 -7.08 10.47 7.02
N PHE A 227 -7.97 11.16 6.29
CA PHE A 227 -8.67 10.56 5.18
C PHE A 227 -7.86 10.59 3.89
N ARG A 228 -8.15 9.60 3.02
CA ARG A 228 -7.61 9.51 1.68
C ARG A 228 -8.71 9.31 0.63
N ALA A 229 -8.79 10.22 -0.33
CA ALA A 229 -9.71 10.21 -1.45
C ALA A 229 -8.97 9.97 -2.78
N PRO A 230 -8.65 8.71 -3.12
CA PRO A 230 -7.74 8.40 -4.22
C PRO A 230 -8.29 8.83 -5.58
N MET A 231 -7.39 9.30 -6.45
CA MET A 231 -7.65 9.70 -7.84
C MET A 231 -7.22 8.64 -8.86
N ASN A 232 -6.43 7.65 -8.44
CA ASN A 232 -6.03 6.53 -9.28
C ASN A 232 -5.89 5.24 -8.44
N ARG A 233 -5.59 4.13 -9.11
CA ARG A 233 -5.42 2.82 -8.46
C ARG A 233 -4.22 2.78 -7.51
N ARG A 234 -3.09 3.40 -7.87
CA ARG A 234 -1.86 3.43 -7.05
C ARG A 234 -2.11 4.11 -5.70
N GLU A 235 -2.80 5.25 -5.71
CA GLU A 235 -3.24 5.93 -4.49
C GLU A 235 -4.21 5.07 -3.68
N ASN A 236 -5.15 4.40 -4.35
CA ASN A 236 -6.21 3.66 -3.66
C ASN A 236 -5.71 2.46 -2.86
N ILE A 237 -4.72 1.74 -3.38
CA ILE A 237 -4.26 0.49 -2.79
C ILE A 237 -3.03 0.62 -1.90
N TYR A 238 -2.35 1.76 -1.93
CA TYR A 238 -1.24 1.98 -1.01
C TYR A 238 -1.75 1.87 0.43
N TRP A 239 -1.08 1.11 1.29
CA TRP A 239 -1.52 0.97 2.68
C TRP A 239 -0.31 0.90 3.60
N ASN A 240 -0.25 1.84 4.54
CA ASN A 240 0.78 1.94 5.57
C ASN A 240 0.27 2.87 6.70
N PRO A 241 -0.52 2.35 7.65
CA PRO A 241 -1.17 3.12 8.71
C PRO A 241 -0.15 3.74 9.69
N GLY A 242 1.07 3.20 9.75
CA GLY A 242 2.21 3.77 10.49
C GLY A 242 2.92 4.95 9.78
N GLY A 243 2.50 5.29 8.55
CA GLY A 243 3.11 6.31 7.70
C GLY A 243 2.08 7.20 6.99
N ASN A 244 2.22 7.35 5.67
CA ASN A 244 1.38 8.19 4.81
C ASN A 244 0.21 7.45 4.13
N GLY A 245 -0.21 6.30 4.67
CA GLY A 245 -1.32 5.52 4.11
C GLY A 245 -2.68 6.22 4.21
N GLY A 246 -3.04 6.72 5.39
CA GLY A 246 -4.37 7.27 5.68
C GLY A 246 -5.49 6.24 5.53
N ILE A 247 -6.72 6.66 5.84
CA ILE A 247 -7.93 5.83 5.71
C ILE A 247 -8.61 6.12 4.37
N PRO A 248 -8.67 5.16 3.43
CA PRO A 248 -9.29 5.37 2.13
C PRO A 248 -10.81 5.48 2.25
N TYR A 249 -11.41 6.38 1.47
CA TYR A 249 -12.85 6.31 1.22
C TYR A 249 -13.15 5.08 0.35
N THR A 250 -13.80 4.10 0.97
CA THR A 250 -14.16 2.83 0.34
C THR A 250 -15.67 2.76 0.14
N PRO A 251 -16.18 3.16 -1.05
CA PRO A 251 -17.62 3.11 -1.30
C PRO A 251 -18.14 1.68 -1.27
N LYS A 252 -19.32 1.48 -0.66
CA LYS A 252 -20.00 0.19 -0.63
C LYS A 252 -21.41 0.32 -1.17
N ILE A 253 -21.72 -0.60 -2.08
CA ILE A 253 -23.03 -0.74 -2.72
C ILE A 253 -23.51 -2.16 -2.43
N ASN A 254 -24.78 -2.30 -2.08
CA ASN A 254 -25.39 -3.60 -1.93
C ASN A 254 -25.45 -4.28 -3.30
N LYS A 255 -24.67 -5.36 -3.49
CA LYS A 255 -24.54 -6.05 -4.77
C LYS A 255 -25.87 -6.63 -5.30
N LEU A 256 -26.90 -6.82 -4.44
CA LEU A 256 -28.20 -7.31 -4.88
C LEU A 256 -29.16 -6.19 -5.30
N THR A 257 -29.15 -5.06 -4.59
CA THR A 257 -30.11 -3.96 -4.85
C THR A 257 -29.51 -2.84 -5.70
N GLY A 258 -28.18 -2.75 -5.78
CA GLY A 258 -27.48 -1.63 -6.43
C GLY A 258 -27.49 -0.34 -5.62
N GLU A 259 -28.04 -0.36 -4.40
CA GLU A 259 -28.19 0.83 -3.55
C GLU A 259 -26.97 1.08 -2.65
N PRO A 260 -26.71 2.33 -2.24
CA PRO A 260 -25.68 2.67 -1.25
C PRO A 260 -25.84 1.90 0.07
N ASP A 261 -24.74 1.41 0.64
CA ASP A 261 -24.75 0.63 1.88
C ASP A 261 -23.97 1.34 3.00
N ALA A 262 -24.66 2.21 3.75
CA ALA A 262 -24.05 3.05 4.79
C ALA A 262 -23.46 2.25 5.96
N ILE A 263 -24.08 1.12 6.32
CA ILE A 263 -23.61 0.26 7.40
C ILE A 263 -22.32 -0.44 6.95
N HIS A 264 -22.27 -0.96 5.72
CA HIS A 264 -21.05 -1.57 5.20
C HIS A 264 -19.92 -0.54 5.03
N GLU A 265 -20.19 0.65 4.51
CA GLU A 265 -19.20 1.74 4.46
C GLU A 265 -18.66 2.07 5.84
N THR A 266 -19.54 2.19 6.84
CA THR A 266 -19.14 2.52 8.21
C THR A 266 -18.34 1.40 8.86
N THR A 267 -18.75 0.14 8.72
CA THR A 267 -17.96 -0.99 9.24
C THR A 267 -16.59 -1.06 8.59
N TYR A 268 -16.49 -0.79 7.28
CA TYR A 268 -15.21 -0.80 6.58
C TYR A 268 -14.30 0.34 7.06
N PHE A 269 -14.86 1.52 7.32
CA PHE A 269 -14.13 2.62 7.96
C PHE A 269 -13.64 2.27 9.37
N VAL A 270 -14.49 1.67 10.21
CA VAL A 270 -14.12 1.23 11.57
C VAL A 270 -13.03 0.16 11.53
N HIS A 271 -13.12 -0.78 10.59
CA HIS A 271 -12.10 -1.78 10.31
C HIS A 271 -10.75 -1.11 9.98
N ASP A 272 -10.70 -0.26 8.96
CA ASP A 272 -9.48 0.44 8.56
C ASP A 272 -8.90 1.29 9.70
N LEU A 273 -9.76 1.93 10.50
CA LEU A 273 -9.35 2.73 11.65
C LEU A 273 -8.68 1.88 12.75
N PHE A 274 -9.14 0.64 12.98
CA PHE A 274 -8.57 -0.21 14.03
C PHE A 274 -7.16 -0.74 13.73
N HIS A 275 -6.77 -0.83 12.46
CA HIS A 275 -5.36 -1.10 12.10
C HIS A 275 -4.39 -0.04 12.65
N HIS A 276 -4.84 1.20 12.89
CA HIS A 276 -3.97 2.23 13.46
C HIS A 276 -3.66 2.00 14.94
N VAL A 277 -4.53 1.30 15.69
CA VAL A 277 -4.39 1.14 17.15
C VAL A 277 -4.00 -0.27 17.57
N LEU A 278 -4.63 -1.32 17.00
CA LEU A 278 -4.53 -2.67 17.53
C LEU A 278 -3.13 -3.26 17.31
N MET A 279 -2.65 -3.21 16.07
CA MET A 279 -1.27 -3.55 15.72
C MET A 279 -0.89 -2.72 14.49
N PRO A 280 -0.33 -1.52 14.67
CA PRO A 280 0.13 -0.72 13.54
C PRO A 280 1.28 -1.43 12.82
N ASP A 281 1.37 -1.25 11.50
CA ASP A 281 2.46 -1.81 10.70
C ASP A 281 3.81 -1.39 11.28
N LEU A 282 4.67 -2.39 11.54
CA LEU A 282 6.00 -2.13 12.09
C LEU A 282 6.84 -1.35 11.08
N ILE A 283 7.63 -0.42 11.59
CA ILE A 283 8.52 0.40 10.78
C ILE A 283 9.82 -0.38 10.53
N PHE A 284 10.06 -0.67 9.25
CA PHE A 284 11.31 -1.25 8.78
C PHE A 284 12.42 -0.19 8.69
N GLU A 285 13.59 -0.50 9.27
CA GLU A 285 14.72 0.43 9.40
C GLU A 285 15.94 0.04 8.54
N GLY A 286 15.77 -0.92 7.61
CA GLY A 286 16.79 -1.29 6.63
C GLY A 286 17.59 -2.56 6.92
N ASN A 287 17.37 -3.23 8.06
CA ASN A 287 17.94 -4.55 8.34
C ASN A 287 16.80 -5.52 8.65
N LEU A 288 16.79 -6.63 7.94
CA LEU A 288 15.81 -7.72 8.08
C LEU A 288 16.59 -9.01 7.93
N ASP A 289 16.85 -9.69 9.04
CA ASP A 289 17.13 -11.12 8.98
C ASP A 289 15.85 -11.91 8.74
N ASP A 290 16.02 -13.20 8.44
CA ASP A 290 14.96 -14.14 8.14
C ASP A 290 13.92 -14.28 9.27
N ARG A 291 14.33 -14.14 10.55
CA ARG A 291 13.43 -14.17 11.71
C ARG A 291 12.65 -12.86 11.84
N GLU A 292 13.31 -11.74 11.62
CA GLU A 292 12.69 -10.41 11.61
C GLU A 292 11.67 -10.27 10.46
N LYS A 293 11.92 -10.88 9.29
CA LYS A 293 10.92 -10.99 8.21
C LYS A 293 9.66 -11.72 8.68
N ALA A 294 9.84 -12.85 9.36
CA ALA A 294 8.72 -13.60 9.91
C ALA A 294 7.97 -12.82 11.00
N LEU A 295 8.66 -12.06 11.86
CA LEU A 295 8.03 -11.19 12.86
C LEU A 295 7.18 -10.09 12.20
N GLN A 296 7.69 -9.45 11.13
CA GLN A 296 6.94 -8.47 10.36
C GLN A 296 5.63 -9.07 9.82
N ILE A 297 5.70 -10.29 9.28
CA ILE A 297 4.54 -11.00 8.75
C ILE A 297 3.55 -11.36 9.87
N ILE A 298 4.03 -11.91 10.99
CA ILE A 298 3.20 -12.25 12.16
C ILE A 298 2.45 -11.02 12.66
N CYS A 299 3.16 -9.91 12.89
CA CYS A 299 2.53 -8.68 13.38
C CYS A 299 1.50 -8.15 12.38
N ARG A 300 1.78 -8.21 11.07
CA ARG A 300 0.81 -7.69 10.11
C ARG A 300 -0.44 -8.58 10.00
N MET A 301 -0.28 -9.90 9.97
CA MET A 301 -1.40 -10.84 10.01
C MET A 301 -2.21 -10.71 11.30
N MET A 302 -1.54 -10.47 12.44
CA MET A 302 -2.19 -10.23 13.71
C MET A 302 -3.01 -8.93 13.69
N SER A 303 -2.54 -7.89 13.00
CA SER A 303 -3.31 -6.66 12.79
C SER A 303 -4.67 -6.92 12.14
N GLU A 304 -4.71 -7.75 11.09
CA GLU A 304 -5.96 -8.17 10.44
C GLU A 304 -6.84 -9.01 11.38
N ALA A 305 -6.26 -10.03 12.01
CA ALA A 305 -6.98 -10.93 12.90
C ALA A 305 -7.65 -10.20 14.06
N LEU A 306 -6.97 -9.23 14.68
CA LEU A 306 -7.52 -8.42 15.76
C LEU A 306 -8.57 -7.44 15.22
N THR A 307 -8.32 -6.82 14.07
CA THR A 307 -9.24 -5.85 13.45
C THR A 307 -10.58 -6.49 13.09
N LEU A 308 -10.58 -7.70 12.55
CA LEU A 308 -11.81 -8.45 12.26
C LEU A 308 -12.66 -8.70 13.51
N VAL A 309 -12.05 -9.02 14.65
CA VAL A 309 -12.80 -9.19 15.90
C VAL A 309 -13.36 -7.85 16.36
N ALA A 310 -12.56 -6.79 16.37
CA ALA A 310 -12.99 -5.49 16.86
C ALA A 310 -14.08 -4.84 15.97
N ALA A 311 -13.90 -4.86 14.64
CA ALA A 311 -14.79 -4.21 13.69
C ALA A 311 -15.94 -5.11 13.23
N ASP A 312 -15.63 -6.34 12.80
CA ASP A 312 -16.59 -7.20 12.12
C ASP A 312 -17.38 -8.12 13.08
N MET A 313 -16.92 -8.29 14.32
CA MET A 313 -17.69 -8.93 15.40
C MET A 313 -18.25 -7.90 16.38
N LEU A 314 -17.41 -7.23 17.17
CA LEU A 314 -17.86 -6.38 18.28
C LEU A 314 -18.66 -5.18 17.79
N PHE A 315 -18.07 -4.34 16.93
CA PHE A 315 -18.76 -3.15 16.40
C PHE A 315 -20.04 -3.52 15.65
N VAL A 316 -20.00 -4.54 14.79
CA VAL A 316 -21.20 -5.04 14.10
C VAL A 316 -22.28 -5.52 15.08
N ASP A 317 -21.93 -6.19 16.18
CA ASP A 317 -22.92 -6.58 17.19
C ASP A 317 -23.53 -5.36 17.91
N THR A 318 -22.78 -4.26 18.07
CA THR A 318 -23.34 -3.01 18.61
C THR A 318 -24.40 -2.42 17.69
N LEU A 319 -24.23 -2.55 16.36
CA LEU A 319 -25.24 -2.13 15.39
C LEU A 319 -26.51 -3.00 15.49
N TYR A 320 -26.32 -4.32 15.56
CA TYR A 320 -27.42 -5.28 15.72
C TYR A 320 -28.23 -5.00 16.99
N ARG A 321 -27.55 -4.78 18.12
CA ARG A 321 -28.21 -4.49 19.41
C ARG A 321 -28.87 -3.12 19.49
N SER A 322 -28.34 -2.16 18.74
CA SER A 322 -28.96 -0.83 18.60
C SER A 322 -30.19 -0.83 17.69
N GLY A 323 -30.59 -1.99 17.14
CA GLY A 323 -31.81 -2.12 16.35
C GLY A 323 -31.67 -1.66 14.89
N PHE A 324 -30.45 -1.45 14.39
CA PHE A 324 -30.26 -1.10 12.99
C PHE A 324 -30.66 -2.27 12.07
N THR A 325 -31.45 -1.99 11.04
CA THR A 325 -31.84 -3.00 10.04
C THR A 325 -30.73 -3.23 9.04
N TYR A 326 -30.17 -4.44 9.02
CA TYR A 326 -29.12 -4.88 8.09
C TYR A 326 -29.08 -6.40 7.97
N ASP A 327 -28.65 -6.93 6.84
CA ASP A 327 -28.41 -8.38 6.68
C ASP A 327 -27.05 -8.76 7.27
N PHE A 328 -27.02 -8.91 8.59
CA PHE A 328 -25.83 -9.29 9.35
C PHE A 328 -25.29 -10.68 8.98
N THR A 329 -26.13 -11.54 8.38
CA THR A 329 -25.75 -12.92 8.04
C THR A 329 -24.71 -12.98 6.93
N ARG A 330 -24.70 -12.00 6.00
CA ARG A 330 -23.73 -11.92 4.89
C ARG A 330 -22.29 -11.78 5.33
N ARG A 331 -22.05 -11.28 6.55
CA ARG A 331 -20.69 -11.11 7.06
C ARG A 331 -20.05 -12.43 7.45
N LYS A 332 -20.82 -13.50 7.72
CA LYS A 332 -20.40 -14.85 8.16
C LYS A 332 -19.65 -14.91 9.50
N ILE A 333 -18.77 -13.94 9.77
CA ILE A 333 -18.08 -13.75 11.04
C ILE A 333 -19.02 -13.31 12.19
N HIS A 334 -20.06 -12.51 11.91
CA HIS A 334 -21.04 -12.12 12.92
C HIS A 334 -21.94 -13.30 13.37
N PRO A 335 -22.47 -14.15 12.46
CA PRO A 335 -23.11 -15.42 12.86
C PRO A 335 -22.21 -16.30 13.75
N LEU A 336 -20.92 -16.44 13.42
CA LEU A 336 -19.96 -17.15 14.27
C LEU A 336 -19.89 -16.52 15.66
N PHE A 337 -19.71 -15.20 15.75
CA PHE A 337 -19.67 -14.46 17.01
C PHE A 337 -20.94 -14.69 17.87
N LYS A 338 -22.13 -14.61 17.27
CA LYS A 338 -23.40 -14.85 17.97
C LYS A 338 -23.54 -16.27 18.49
N SER A 339 -22.93 -17.25 17.82
CA SER A 339 -23.02 -18.65 18.19
C SER A 339 -22.27 -19.01 19.49
N ILE A 340 -21.24 -18.24 19.85
CA ILE A 340 -20.38 -18.51 21.01
C ILE A 340 -21.12 -18.34 22.35
N LYS A 341 -22.23 -17.57 22.39
CA LYS A 341 -23.12 -17.42 23.56
C LYS A 341 -22.40 -17.07 24.88
N ARG A 342 -21.32 -16.27 24.82
CA ARG A 342 -20.60 -15.74 26.00
C ARG A 342 -20.82 -14.25 26.19
N ASP A 343 -20.53 -13.76 27.39
CA ASP A 343 -20.55 -12.33 27.72
C ASP A 343 -19.20 -11.67 27.44
N PHE A 344 -19.09 -11.07 26.25
CA PHE A 344 -17.87 -10.38 25.81
C PHE A 344 -17.71 -8.97 26.40
N SER A 345 -18.55 -8.56 27.35
CA SER A 345 -18.24 -7.41 28.21
C SER A 345 -17.15 -7.74 29.24
N GLN A 346 -16.88 -9.02 29.49
CA GLN A 346 -15.82 -9.47 30.38
C GLN A 346 -14.47 -9.50 29.64
N PRO A 347 -13.42 -8.84 30.17
CA PRO A 347 -12.11 -8.78 29.51
C PRO A 347 -11.49 -10.16 29.19
N ASP A 348 -11.64 -11.15 30.07
CA ASP A 348 -11.06 -12.47 29.87
C ASP A 348 -11.75 -13.26 28.75
N GLU A 349 -13.08 -13.17 28.64
CA GLU A 349 -13.83 -13.76 27.53
C GLU A 349 -13.46 -13.11 26.21
N LEU A 350 -13.33 -11.77 26.23
CA LEU A 350 -12.92 -11.00 25.07
C LEU A 350 -11.49 -11.36 24.64
N LYS A 351 -10.57 -11.54 25.60
CA LYS A 351 -9.20 -12.02 25.33
C LYS A 351 -9.21 -13.33 24.58
N GLN A 352 -9.99 -14.30 25.05
CA GLN A 352 -10.08 -15.62 24.42
C GLN A 352 -10.64 -15.52 23.00
N LEU A 353 -11.61 -14.64 22.74
CA LEU A 353 -12.15 -14.41 21.40
C LEU A 353 -11.10 -13.84 20.45
N PHE A 354 -10.39 -12.77 20.85
CA PHE A 354 -9.32 -12.21 20.05
C PHE A 354 -8.23 -13.24 19.76
N TYR A 355 -7.84 -14.00 20.80
CA TYR A 355 -6.82 -15.02 20.67
C TYR A 355 -7.25 -16.16 19.74
N ALA A 356 -8.51 -16.62 19.83
CA ALA A 356 -9.05 -17.64 18.94
C ALA A 356 -8.93 -17.24 17.47
N ASN A 357 -9.24 -15.98 17.15
CA ASN A 357 -9.10 -15.50 15.78
C ASN A 357 -7.64 -15.36 15.34
N VAL A 358 -6.75 -14.94 16.24
CA VAL A 358 -5.30 -14.90 15.98
C VAL A 358 -4.76 -16.30 15.67
N ARG A 359 -5.12 -17.31 16.48
CA ARG A 359 -4.69 -18.71 16.24
C ARG A 359 -5.21 -19.23 14.90
N TYR A 360 -6.47 -18.96 14.57
CA TYR A 360 -7.00 -19.34 13.27
C TYR A 360 -6.28 -18.62 12.12
N ALA A 361 -6.19 -17.29 12.15
CA ALA A 361 -5.60 -16.51 11.07
C ALA A 361 -4.12 -16.81 10.86
N LEU A 362 -3.37 -17.04 11.94
CA LEU A 362 -1.92 -17.26 11.85
C LEU A 362 -1.51 -18.72 11.75
N ARG A 363 -2.37 -19.70 12.07
CA ARG A 363 -1.99 -21.13 12.09
C ARG A 363 -2.99 -22.05 11.41
N GLY A 364 -4.15 -21.55 11.01
CA GLY A 364 -5.30 -22.37 10.63
C GLY A 364 -5.86 -23.19 11.81
N ASP A 365 -5.56 -22.81 13.06
CA ASP A 365 -5.97 -23.51 14.27
C ASP A 365 -7.32 -22.97 14.77
N ASP A 366 -8.39 -23.75 14.56
CA ASP A 366 -9.75 -23.40 14.95
C ASP A 366 -10.19 -24.01 16.29
N SER A 367 -9.30 -24.76 16.97
CA SER A 367 -9.61 -25.44 18.24
C SER A 367 -10.08 -24.47 19.32
N TRP A 368 -9.56 -23.23 19.32
CA TRP A 368 -9.94 -22.18 20.25
C TRP A 368 -11.38 -21.69 20.05
N PHE A 369 -11.87 -21.61 18.80
CA PHE A 369 -13.28 -21.31 18.55
C PHE A 369 -14.20 -22.42 19.05
N LEU A 370 -13.79 -23.68 18.87
CA LEU A 370 -14.52 -24.84 19.38
C LEU A 370 -14.53 -24.85 20.92
N MET A 371 -13.42 -24.54 21.58
CA MET A 371 -13.34 -24.38 23.04
C MET A 371 -14.22 -23.24 23.56
N LEU A 372 -14.40 -22.18 22.76
CA LEU A 372 -15.32 -21.11 23.06
C LEU A 372 -16.80 -21.56 23.02
N GLY A 373 -17.10 -22.69 22.38
CA GLY A 373 -18.45 -23.25 22.25
C GLY A 373 -19.21 -22.73 21.03
N CYS A 374 -18.49 -22.33 19.96
CA CYS A 374 -19.14 -21.86 18.73
C CYS A 374 -19.93 -22.96 18.03
N ASP A 375 -20.91 -22.57 17.22
CA ASP A 375 -21.63 -23.49 16.33
C ASP A 375 -20.70 -23.96 15.18
N PRO A 376 -20.51 -25.27 14.98
CA PRO A 376 -19.61 -25.78 13.94
C PRO A 376 -20.01 -25.39 12.51
N THR A 377 -21.29 -25.18 12.24
CA THR A 377 -21.77 -24.74 10.91
C THR A 377 -21.38 -23.29 10.69
N ALA A 378 -21.60 -22.42 11.68
CA ALA A 378 -21.19 -21.02 11.62
C ALA A 378 -19.67 -20.88 11.47
N LEU A 379 -18.88 -21.72 12.16
CA LEU A 379 -17.43 -21.78 12.00
C LEU A 379 -17.04 -22.17 10.57
N LYS A 380 -17.67 -23.20 9.99
CA LYS A 380 -17.38 -23.61 8.61
C LYS A 380 -17.69 -22.50 7.60
N GLU A 381 -18.80 -21.78 7.77
CA GLU A 381 -19.15 -20.65 6.88
C GLU A 381 -18.16 -19.49 7.03
N TYR A 382 -17.70 -19.22 8.25
CA TYR A 382 -16.64 -18.25 8.50
C TYR A 382 -15.36 -18.66 7.77
N GLN A 383 -14.91 -19.91 7.94
CA GLN A 383 -13.70 -20.43 7.30
C GLN A 383 -13.79 -20.35 5.77
N ALA A 384 -14.91 -20.76 5.18
CA ALA A 384 -15.12 -20.73 3.73
C ALA A 384 -14.99 -19.31 3.16
N LYS A 385 -15.41 -18.28 3.92
CA LYS A 385 -15.30 -16.88 3.50
C LYS A 385 -13.93 -16.28 3.77
N TYR A 386 -13.40 -16.41 5.00
CA TYR A 386 -12.24 -15.65 5.45
C TYR A 386 -10.89 -16.32 5.16
N LYS A 387 -10.86 -17.62 4.84
CA LYS A 387 -9.63 -18.31 4.42
C LYS A 387 -8.95 -17.60 3.24
N ALA A 388 -9.73 -17.19 2.24
CA ALA A 388 -9.22 -16.47 1.07
C ALA A 388 -8.55 -15.13 1.45
N TYR A 389 -9.12 -14.41 2.43
CA TYR A 389 -8.56 -13.16 2.95
C TYR A 389 -7.21 -13.39 3.61
N PHE A 390 -7.13 -14.31 4.57
CA PHE A 390 -5.88 -14.58 5.27
C PHE A 390 -4.76 -15.10 4.35
N VAL A 391 -5.08 -16.01 3.42
CA VAL A 391 -4.09 -16.55 2.47
C VAL A 391 -3.52 -15.45 1.57
N GLU A 392 -4.37 -14.56 1.06
CA GLU A 392 -3.92 -13.47 0.21
C GLU A 392 -3.22 -12.36 1.00
N ASP A 393 -3.62 -12.09 2.25
CA ASP A 393 -2.93 -11.14 3.12
C ASP A 393 -1.53 -11.63 3.49
N TYR A 394 -1.34 -12.94 3.67
CA TYR A 394 -0.01 -13.55 3.78
C TYR A 394 0.83 -13.28 2.54
N ARG A 395 0.26 -13.51 1.35
CA ARG A 395 0.95 -13.29 0.07
C ARG A 395 1.30 -11.81 -0.10
N TRP A 396 0.37 -10.92 0.22
CA TRP A 396 0.57 -9.47 0.13
C TRP A 396 1.65 -8.99 1.09
N THR A 397 1.59 -9.44 2.35
CA THR A 397 2.56 -9.06 3.37
C THR A 397 3.95 -9.59 3.05
N ALA A 398 4.07 -10.86 2.65
CA ALA A 398 5.34 -11.45 2.25
C ALA A 398 5.97 -10.69 1.08
N GLN A 399 5.19 -10.35 0.04
CA GLN A 399 5.72 -9.57 -1.09
C GLN A 399 6.17 -8.17 -0.66
N ASN A 400 5.43 -7.50 0.21
CA ASN A 400 5.84 -6.18 0.72
C ASN A 400 7.13 -6.27 1.55
N VAL A 401 7.31 -7.33 2.33
CA VAL A 401 8.56 -7.58 3.08
C VAL A 401 9.74 -7.77 2.14
N GLU A 402 9.57 -8.56 1.08
CA GLU A 402 10.63 -8.73 0.08
C GLU A 402 10.95 -7.41 -0.64
N ASN A 403 9.92 -6.64 -1.03
CA ASN A 403 10.12 -5.32 -1.63
C ASN A 403 10.89 -4.36 -0.69
N MET A 404 10.57 -4.37 0.61
CA MET A 404 11.30 -3.58 1.61
C MET A 404 12.75 -4.06 1.74
N HIS A 405 12.98 -5.37 1.74
CA HIS A 405 14.30 -5.97 1.85
C HIS A 405 15.19 -5.65 0.64
N GLU A 406 14.64 -5.67 -0.58
CA GLU A 406 15.35 -5.26 -1.81
C GLU A 406 15.89 -3.81 -1.69
N ASP A 407 15.13 -2.93 -1.04
CA ASP A 407 15.49 -1.52 -0.81
C ASP A 407 16.10 -1.23 0.58
N ALA A 408 16.56 -2.26 1.29
CA ALA A 408 17.09 -2.18 2.66
C ALA A 408 18.03 -0.99 2.92
N ARG A 409 18.96 -0.72 1.99
CA ARG A 409 19.91 0.40 2.10
C ARG A 409 19.23 1.77 2.08
N ALA A 410 18.19 1.94 1.26
CA ALA A 410 17.44 3.19 1.20
C ALA A 410 16.62 3.39 2.47
N PHE A 411 15.94 2.35 2.96
CA PHE A 411 15.25 2.37 4.25
C PHE A 411 16.18 2.69 5.42
N HIS A 412 17.40 2.16 5.42
CA HIS A 412 18.39 2.50 6.43
C HIS A 412 18.75 3.99 6.42
N ARG A 413 19.07 4.55 5.25
CA ARG A 413 19.37 5.99 5.14
C ARG A 413 18.21 6.85 5.59
N TRP A 414 16.99 6.49 5.19
CA TRP A 414 15.78 7.18 5.58
C TRP A 414 15.52 7.13 7.08
N SER A 415 15.63 5.95 7.69
CA SER A 415 15.43 5.79 9.14
C SER A 415 16.40 6.69 9.91
N GLN A 416 17.65 6.84 9.44
CA GLN A 416 18.62 7.78 10.00
C GLN A 416 18.23 9.24 9.74
N SER A 417 17.82 9.57 8.52
CA SER A 417 17.58 10.95 8.09
C SER A 417 16.38 11.59 8.81
N VAL A 418 15.37 10.79 9.19
CA VAL A 418 14.17 11.26 9.91
C VAL A 418 14.26 11.12 11.43
N LYS A 419 15.38 10.62 11.99
CA LYS A 419 15.59 10.53 13.45
C LYS A 419 15.25 11.80 14.24
N PRO A 420 15.56 13.02 13.75
CA PRO A 420 15.19 14.24 14.46
C PRO A 420 13.68 14.42 14.67
N LEU A 421 12.86 13.85 13.78
CA LEU A 421 11.39 13.87 13.88
C LEU A 421 10.84 12.73 14.73
N THR A 422 11.43 11.53 14.63
CA THR A 422 10.97 10.35 15.40
C THR A 422 11.30 10.43 16.89
N ARG A 423 12.21 11.33 17.30
CA ARG A 423 12.49 11.61 18.71
C ARG A 423 11.46 12.51 19.39
N ILE A 424 10.52 13.09 18.65
CA ILE A 424 9.44 13.93 19.20
C ILE A 424 8.34 13.01 19.75
N SER A 425 8.64 12.32 20.84
CA SER A 425 7.88 11.16 21.36
C SER A 425 6.38 11.41 21.53
N ARG A 426 5.97 12.65 21.87
CA ARG A 426 4.55 13.02 22.03
C ARG A 426 3.72 12.85 20.74
N TYR A 427 4.31 13.03 19.56
CA TYR A 427 3.60 13.07 18.27
C TYR A 427 3.90 11.90 17.34
N VAL A 428 4.67 10.91 17.80
CA VAL A 428 4.93 9.66 17.06
C VAL A 428 4.37 8.44 17.78
N GLN A 429 3.41 8.64 18.66
CA GLN A 429 2.72 7.57 19.36
C GLN A 429 2.13 6.56 18.36
N GLY A 430 2.28 5.27 18.67
CA GLY A 430 1.86 4.18 17.81
C GLY A 430 2.79 3.87 16.63
N ARG A 431 3.95 4.53 16.47
CA ARG A 431 5.04 3.96 15.66
C ARG A 431 5.81 2.95 16.49
N VAL A 432 5.94 1.74 15.98
CA VAL A 432 6.76 0.68 16.57
C VAL A 432 7.76 0.25 15.51
N THR A 433 9.05 0.31 15.83
CA THR A 433 10.08 -0.21 14.93
C THR A 433 10.16 -1.73 15.05
N LEU A 434 10.74 -2.39 14.05
CA LEU A 434 11.00 -3.82 14.13
C LEU A 434 11.92 -4.18 15.32
N ALA A 435 12.92 -3.34 15.60
CA ALA A 435 13.80 -3.49 16.76
C ALA A 435 13.04 -3.36 18.09
N ASP A 436 12.06 -2.46 18.19
CA ASP A 436 11.19 -2.35 19.36
C ASP A 436 10.32 -3.61 19.53
N ALA A 437 9.76 -4.12 18.42
CA ALA A 437 8.96 -5.34 18.44
C ALA A 437 9.78 -6.53 18.95
N THR A 438 10.99 -6.76 18.42
CA THR A 438 11.90 -7.83 18.87
C THR A 438 12.17 -7.79 20.38
N LYS A 439 12.38 -6.60 20.95
CA LYS A 439 12.54 -6.41 22.40
C LYS A 439 11.28 -6.79 23.16
N LYS A 440 10.11 -6.35 22.68
CA LYS A 440 8.82 -6.69 23.30
C LYS A 440 8.55 -8.19 23.25
N ILE A 441 8.78 -8.84 22.11
CA ILE A 441 8.66 -10.30 22.01
C ILE A 441 9.55 -10.97 23.06
N SER A 442 10.79 -10.53 23.21
CA SER A 442 11.70 -11.10 24.21
C SER A 442 11.18 -10.96 25.65
N VAL A 443 10.57 -9.82 25.97
CA VAL A 443 9.96 -9.56 27.28
C VAL A 443 8.75 -10.48 27.52
N TYR A 444 7.81 -10.55 26.58
CA TYR A 444 6.58 -11.31 26.75
C TYR A 444 6.80 -12.83 26.62
N ALA A 445 7.75 -13.27 25.79
CA ALA A 445 8.18 -14.66 25.69
C ALA A 445 9.09 -15.11 26.86
N ARG A 446 9.60 -14.15 27.65
CA ARG A 446 10.54 -14.37 28.77
C ARG A 446 11.83 -15.09 28.36
N LYS A 447 12.28 -14.86 27.13
CA LYS A 447 13.54 -15.39 26.57
C LYS A 447 13.97 -14.53 25.37
N PRO A 448 15.23 -14.61 24.92
CA PRO A 448 15.67 -13.90 23.72
C PRO A 448 14.83 -14.28 22.48
N PHE A 449 14.48 -13.31 21.64
CA PHE A 449 13.72 -13.50 20.41
C PHE A 449 14.31 -14.59 19.49
N GLU A 450 15.63 -14.66 19.43
CA GLU A 450 16.40 -15.61 18.62
C GLU A 450 16.19 -17.06 19.07
N LYS A 451 15.64 -17.27 20.28
CA LYS A 451 15.35 -18.58 20.87
C LYS A 451 13.86 -18.90 20.94
N CYS A 452 13.00 -18.02 20.43
CA CYS A 452 11.54 -18.23 20.44
C CYS A 452 11.13 -19.14 19.28
N SER A 453 10.23 -20.09 19.52
CA SER A 453 9.56 -20.81 18.45
C SER A 453 8.52 -19.91 17.76
N PRO A 454 8.02 -20.28 16.56
CA PRO A 454 6.96 -19.51 15.91
C PRO A 454 5.72 -19.30 16.78
N ASP A 455 5.28 -20.33 17.51
CA ASP A 455 4.13 -20.23 18.41
C ASP A 455 4.42 -19.26 19.57
N GLU A 456 5.63 -19.30 20.13
CA GLU A 456 6.01 -18.40 21.22
C GLU A 456 6.08 -16.93 20.76
N VAL A 457 6.50 -16.68 19.51
CA VAL A 457 6.47 -15.33 18.93
C VAL A 457 5.04 -14.84 18.77
N ILE A 458 4.13 -15.69 18.26
CA ILE A 458 2.71 -15.35 18.10
C ILE A 458 2.08 -15.04 19.47
N ASP A 459 2.29 -15.91 20.45
CA ASP A 459 1.69 -15.78 21.77
C ASP A 459 2.24 -14.53 22.49
N ALA A 460 3.54 -14.26 22.37
CA ALA A 460 4.17 -13.07 22.93
C ALA A 460 3.70 -11.77 22.24
N ALA A 461 3.56 -11.78 20.91
CA ALA A 461 3.03 -10.64 20.16
C ALA A 461 1.57 -10.34 20.56
N PHE A 462 0.76 -11.39 20.75
CA PHE A 462 -0.61 -11.25 21.22
C PHE A 462 -0.66 -10.69 22.64
N GLU A 463 0.10 -11.24 23.58
CA GLU A 463 0.15 -10.75 24.97
C GLU A 463 0.62 -9.30 25.04
N TRP A 464 1.59 -8.93 24.21
CA TRP A 464 2.02 -7.55 24.07
C TRP A 464 0.85 -6.63 23.71
N VAL A 465 0.17 -6.89 22.60
CA VAL A 465 -0.95 -6.04 22.15
C VAL A 465 -2.09 -6.06 23.16
N TRP A 466 -2.40 -7.23 23.73
CA TRP A 466 -3.44 -7.36 24.73
C TRP A 466 -3.16 -6.44 25.92
N ARG A 467 -1.95 -6.48 26.48
CA ARG A 467 -1.60 -5.77 27.73
C ARG A 467 -1.35 -4.28 27.54
N GLU A 468 -0.76 -3.88 26.41
CA GLU A 468 -0.38 -2.47 26.19
C GLU A 468 -1.43 -1.67 25.43
N THR A 469 -2.30 -2.34 24.67
CA THR A 469 -3.26 -1.69 23.78
C THR A 469 -4.69 -2.04 24.14
N LEU A 470 -5.09 -3.29 24.01
CA LEU A 470 -6.52 -3.69 24.12
C LEU A 470 -7.02 -3.51 25.55
N LEU A 471 -6.43 -4.20 26.53
CA LEU A 471 -6.88 -4.21 27.91
C LEU A 471 -6.95 -2.81 28.53
N PRO A 472 -5.94 -1.92 28.39
CA PRO A 472 -6.03 -0.56 28.92
C PRO A 472 -7.17 0.25 28.30
N SER A 473 -7.45 0.02 27.01
CA SER A 473 -8.51 0.74 26.28
C SER A 473 -9.91 0.22 26.62
N LEU A 474 -10.02 -1.05 27.02
CA LEU A 474 -11.28 -1.67 27.41
C LEU A 474 -11.66 -1.36 28.86
N ILE A 475 -10.69 -1.33 29.79
CA ILE A 475 -10.96 -1.10 31.21
C ILE A 475 -11.08 0.40 31.54
N LYS A 476 -10.29 1.25 30.88
CA LYS A 476 -10.29 2.68 31.15
C LYS A 476 -11.07 3.40 30.05
N PRO A 477 -12.19 4.07 30.35
CA PRO A 477 -12.86 4.93 29.38
C PRO A 477 -11.84 5.92 28.83
N SER A 478 -11.59 5.86 27.52
CA SER A 478 -10.70 6.81 26.87
C SER A 478 -11.45 8.14 26.77
N SER A 479 -10.86 9.21 27.33
CA SER A 479 -11.33 10.55 27.05
C SER A 479 -11.28 10.81 25.55
N SER A 480 -12.14 11.69 25.04
CA SER A 480 -12.01 12.15 23.67
C SER A 480 -10.57 12.60 23.41
N PRO A 481 -9.96 12.21 22.28
CA PRO A 481 -8.57 12.55 22.01
C PRO A 481 -8.43 14.06 21.82
N ASP A 482 -7.27 14.59 22.18
CA ASP A 482 -6.91 15.97 21.88
C ASP A 482 -6.74 16.11 20.36
N GLU A 483 -7.66 16.85 19.75
CA GLU A 483 -7.72 17.06 18.30
C GLU A 483 -6.46 17.73 17.74
N GLY A 484 -5.87 18.66 18.49
CA GLY A 484 -4.63 19.33 18.10
C GLY A 484 -3.48 18.35 18.07
N ILE A 485 -3.36 17.49 19.10
CA ILE A 485 -2.34 16.43 19.15
C ILE A 485 -2.55 15.41 18.04
N ALA A 486 -3.80 14.96 17.81
CA ALA A 486 -4.12 13.99 16.78
C ALA A 486 -3.77 14.53 15.38
N PHE A 487 -4.14 15.78 15.09
CA PHE A 487 -3.77 16.46 13.83
C PHE A 487 -2.25 16.53 13.63
N ARG A 488 -1.50 17.01 14.64
CA ARG A 488 -0.03 17.11 14.59
C ARG A 488 0.62 15.74 14.41
N THR A 489 0.11 14.73 15.11
CA THR A 489 0.56 13.33 15.00
C THR A 489 0.36 12.79 13.59
N GLY A 490 -0.83 13.00 13.02
CA GLY A 490 -1.14 12.55 11.67
C GLY A 490 -0.26 13.20 10.62
N PHE A 491 -0.10 14.53 10.69
CA PHE A 491 0.77 15.24 9.76
C PHE A 491 2.25 14.85 9.91
N LEU A 492 2.74 14.65 11.14
CA LEU A 492 4.11 14.22 11.37
C LEU A 492 4.38 12.83 10.78
N LYS A 493 3.47 11.86 10.99
CA LYS A 493 3.56 10.51 10.40
C LYS A 493 3.56 10.55 8.88
N TYR A 494 2.64 11.34 8.31
CA TYR A 494 2.56 11.60 6.88
C TYR A 494 3.89 12.11 6.34
N MET A 495 4.43 13.20 6.91
CA MET A 495 5.67 13.79 6.43
C MET A 495 6.87 12.87 6.62
N ILE A 496 7.00 12.17 7.75
CA ILE A 496 8.09 11.20 7.97
C ILE A 496 8.16 10.20 6.81
N ALA A 497 7.03 9.65 6.37
CA ALA A 497 6.98 8.74 5.23
C ALA A 497 7.28 9.44 3.90
N GLN A 498 6.73 10.64 3.65
CA GLN A 498 7.03 11.41 2.43
C GLN A 498 8.53 11.72 2.27
N LEU A 499 9.25 11.93 3.38
CA LEU A 499 10.67 12.23 3.37
C LEU A 499 11.54 11.08 2.82
N TYR A 500 10.99 9.87 2.64
CA TYR A 500 11.69 8.74 2.01
C TYR A 500 12.18 9.08 0.60
N ILE A 501 11.45 9.94 -0.12
CA ILE A 501 11.82 10.35 -1.48
C ILE A 501 13.24 10.95 -1.57
N PHE A 502 13.68 11.67 -0.53
CA PHE A 502 15.01 12.29 -0.51
C PHE A 502 16.15 11.28 -0.40
N ASP A 503 15.86 10.08 0.09
CA ASP A 503 16.81 8.98 0.23
C ASP A 503 16.82 8.04 -0.99
N VAL A 504 15.71 8.00 -1.74
CA VAL A 504 15.59 7.38 -3.06
C VAL A 504 16.29 8.24 -4.12
N PHE A 505 16.01 9.55 -4.15
CA PHE A 505 16.59 10.51 -5.09
C PHE A 505 17.81 11.25 -4.51
N ASN A 506 18.62 10.56 -3.71
CA ASN A 506 19.77 11.16 -3.02
C ASN A 506 20.91 11.63 -3.95
N PHE A 507 20.87 11.24 -5.22
CA PHE A 507 21.80 11.70 -6.26
C PHE A 507 21.45 13.10 -6.78
N VAL A 508 20.26 13.61 -6.43
CA VAL A 508 19.84 14.97 -6.76
C VAL A 508 20.43 15.93 -5.72
N PRO A 509 21.25 16.93 -6.12
CA PRO A 509 22.00 17.77 -5.17
C PRO A 509 21.14 18.47 -4.11
N GLU A 510 19.93 18.88 -4.48
CA GLU A 510 19.01 19.61 -3.61
C GLU A 510 18.36 18.74 -2.54
N ALA A 511 18.36 17.41 -2.69
CA ALA A 511 17.61 16.50 -1.82
C ALA A 511 17.96 16.69 -0.33
N ALA A 512 19.26 16.83 -0.02
CA ALA A 512 19.72 17.04 1.34
C ALA A 512 19.26 18.38 1.93
N LEU A 513 19.28 19.46 1.13
CA LEU A 513 18.87 20.80 1.54
C LEU A 513 17.37 20.83 1.85
N TYR A 514 16.53 20.33 0.94
CA TYR A 514 15.07 20.34 1.11
C TYR A 514 14.64 19.53 2.32
N ARG A 515 15.16 18.30 2.45
CA ARG A 515 14.90 17.45 3.62
C ARG A 515 15.25 18.16 4.92
N LYS A 516 16.45 18.74 5.01
CA LYS A 516 16.91 19.45 6.22
C LYS A 516 15.96 20.60 6.58
N ARG A 517 15.58 21.43 5.60
CA ARG A 517 14.68 22.58 5.82
C ARG A 517 13.28 22.14 6.29
N ILE A 518 12.72 21.08 5.70
CA ILE A 518 11.45 20.51 6.14
C ILE A 518 11.55 20.01 7.59
N ILE A 519 12.59 19.24 7.92
CA ILE A 519 12.81 18.72 9.27
C ILE A 519 12.95 19.86 10.27
N ASP A 520 13.79 20.85 9.99
CA ASP A 520 14.03 21.99 10.88
C ASP A 520 12.73 22.79 11.10
N TYR A 521 11.97 23.04 10.04
CA TYR A 521 10.69 23.76 10.12
C TYR A 521 9.66 23.01 10.97
N ILE A 522 9.47 21.69 10.72
CA ILE A 522 8.53 20.88 11.50
C ILE A 522 8.94 20.88 12.97
N ARG A 523 10.23 20.67 13.28
CA ARG A 523 10.71 20.66 14.68
C ARG A 523 10.47 21.97 15.39
N ALA A 524 10.68 23.10 14.71
CA ALA A 524 10.48 24.42 15.31
C ALA A 524 8.99 24.77 15.52
N ASN A 525 8.08 24.16 14.75
CA ASN A 525 6.67 24.55 14.71
C ASN A 525 5.70 23.44 15.10
N ILE A 526 6.15 22.24 15.50
CA ILE A 526 5.25 21.08 15.68
C ILE A 526 4.16 21.34 16.71
N ASP A 527 4.45 22.10 17.77
CA ASP A 527 3.49 22.45 18.84
C ASP A 527 2.54 23.59 18.47
N SER A 528 2.82 24.34 17.40
CA SER A 528 1.99 25.45 16.89
C SER A 528 1.45 25.24 15.47
N LEU A 529 1.83 24.15 14.79
CA LEU A 529 1.34 23.68 13.49
C LEU A 529 -0.17 23.86 13.31
N THR A 530 -0.52 24.60 12.26
CA THR A 530 -1.87 24.82 11.73
C THR A 530 -1.99 24.24 10.32
N LEU A 531 -3.19 24.30 9.73
CA LEU A 531 -3.39 23.93 8.32
C LEU A 531 -2.55 24.79 7.37
N ASP A 532 -2.36 26.08 7.64
CA ASP A 532 -1.51 26.95 6.82
C ASP A 532 -0.05 26.50 6.87
N ASN A 533 0.44 26.09 8.06
CA ASN A 533 1.79 25.54 8.18
C ASN A 533 1.94 24.22 7.42
N VAL A 534 0.91 23.37 7.40
CA VAL A 534 0.88 22.14 6.60
C VAL A 534 1.03 22.45 5.11
N GLU A 535 0.27 23.42 4.60
CA GLU A 535 0.34 23.79 3.18
C GLU A 535 1.69 24.44 2.82
N VAL A 536 2.31 25.20 3.73
CA VAL A 536 3.69 25.72 3.54
C VAL A 536 4.70 24.58 3.37
N VAL A 537 4.66 23.58 4.25
CA VAL A 537 5.57 22.42 4.17
C VAL A 537 5.31 21.61 2.89
N ARG A 538 4.04 21.40 2.53
CA ARG A 538 3.67 20.71 1.29
C ARG A 538 4.11 21.45 0.04
N ALA A 539 3.93 22.78 -0.01
CA ALA A 539 4.38 23.59 -1.13
C ALA A 539 5.90 23.52 -1.30
N TYR A 540 6.65 23.57 -0.18
CA TYR A 540 8.11 23.44 -0.22
C TYR A 540 8.56 22.03 -0.64
N TYR A 541 7.86 20.99 -0.21
CA TYR A 541 8.07 19.61 -0.68
C TYR A 541 7.75 19.48 -2.18
N HIS A 542 6.67 20.08 -2.65
CA HIS A 542 6.26 20.04 -4.05
C HIS A 542 7.28 20.69 -4.99
N GLN A 543 7.94 21.78 -4.57
CA GLN A 543 9.05 22.37 -5.34
C GLN A 543 10.18 21.38 -5.61
N PHE A 544 10.49 20.49 -4.65
CA PHE A 544 11.45 19.42 -4.89
C PHE A 544 10.94 18.40 -5.92
N LEU A 545 9.64 18.07 -5.89
CA LEU A 545 9.07 17.19 -6.92
C LEU A 545 9.10 17.82 -8.31
N GLU A 546 8.84 19.13 -8.43
CA GLU A 546 8.96 19.87 -9.68
C GLU A 546 10.41 19.85 -10.21
N ILE A 547 11.40 19.92 -9.31
CA ILE A 547 12.81 19.74 -9.66
C ILE A 547 13.07 18.31 -10.19
N LEU A 548 12.52 17.28 -9.55
CA LEU A 548 12.65 15.89 -10.02
C LEU A 548 12.02 15.72 -11.41
N ALA A 549 10.82 16.27 -11.62
CA ALA A 549 10.12 16.20 -12.89
C ALA A 549 10.87 16.98 -13.99
N GLY A 550 11.38 18.17 -13.69
CA GLY A 550 12.18 18.98 -14.63
C GLY A 550 13.54 18.36 -15.00
N ARG A 551 13.99 17.36 -14.24
CA ARG A 551 15.20 16.56 -14.51
C ARG A 551 14.91 15.19 -15.13
N ASP A 552 13.65 14.93 -15.52
CA ASP A 552 13.22 13.62 -16.00
C ASP A 552 13.60 12.48 -15.02
N ALA A 553 13.59 12.76 -13.72
CA ALA A 553 13.80 11.75 -12.67
C ALA A 553 12.49 11.07 -12.26
N ILE A 554 11.36 11.73 -12.50
CA ILE A 554 10.00 11.21 -12.28
C ILE A 554 9.08 11.63 -13.43
N THR A 555 8.01 10.86 -13.66
CA THR A 555 6.98 11.26 -14.64
C THR A 555 6.06 12.34 -14.09
N ALA A 556 5.28 12.99 -14.95
CA ALA A 556 4.21 13.89 -14.49
C ALA A 556 3.06 13.13 -13.79
N GLU A 557 2.90 11.82 -14.01
CA GLU A 557 1.98 11.00 -13.19
C GLU A 557 2.55 10.81 -11.78
N ASP A 558 3.84 10.48 -11.68
CA ASP A 558 4.53 10.35 -10.40
C ASP A 558 4.54 11.67 -9.63
N LEU A 559 4.73 12.83 -10.29
CA LEU A 559 4.58 14.15 -9.67
C LEU A 559 3.20 14.30 -9.01
N SER A 560 2.12 13.96 -9.73
CA SER A 560 0.75 14.03 -9.19
C SER A 560 0.56 13.07 -8.02
N LEU A 561 1.09 11.85 -8.11
CA LEU A 561 1.00 10.85 -7.05
C LEU A 561 1.80 11.28 -5.82
N TYR A 562 3.07 11.62 -5.98
CA TYR A 562 4.02 11.89 -4.89
C TYR A 562 3.68 13.18 -4.14
N THR A 563 3.02 14.13 -4.78
CA THR A 563 2.44 15.31 -4.09
C THR A 563 1.48 14.89 -2.98
N GLU A 564 0.78 13.76 -3.17
CA GLU A 564 -0.18 13.24 -2.22
C GLU A 564 0.44 12.13 -1.37
N VAL A 565 1.03 11.11 -1.99
CA VAL A 565 1.55 9.88 -1.38
C VAL A 565 2.80 9.41 -2.13
N PHE A 566 3.98 9.50 -1.50
CA PHE A 566 5.15 8.75 -1.91
C PHE A 566 5.13 7.33 -1.32
N PRO A 567 4.99 6.26 -2.13
CA PRO A 567 4.92 4.91 -1.61
C PRO A 567 6.30 4.43 -1.12
N LEU A 568 6.34 3.82 0.06
CA LEU A 568 7.59 3.24 0.61
C LEU A 568 8.03 1.94 -0.08
N PHE A 569 7.09 1.26 -0.74
CA PHE A 569 7.31 0.03 -1.49
C PHE A 569 6.33 -0.01 -2.68
N PRO A 570 6.67 -0.70 -3.77
CA PRO A 570 5.80 -0.80 -4.93
C PRO A 570 4.46 -1.48 -4.60
N PRO A 571 3.38 -1.09 -5.30
CA PRO A 571 2.07 -1.71 -5.12
C PRO A 571 2.09 -3.19 -5.51
N PHE A 572 1.45 -4.03 -4.68
CA PHE A 572 1.17 -5.42 -4.99
C PHE A 572 -0.33 -5.72 -4.87
N TYR A 573 -0.87 -6.48 -5.84
CA TYR A 573 -2.29 -6.77 -5.93
C TYR A 573 -2.59 -8.24 -5.64
N VAL A 574 -3.60 -8.46 -4.82
CA VAL A 574 -4.12 -9.77 -4.43
C VAL A 574 -5.60 -9.92 -4.80
N GLN A 575 -6.12 -11.15 -4.77
CA GLN A 575 -7.48 -11.47 -5.20
C GLN A 575 -8.21 -12.28 -4.13
N TYR A 576 -9.23 -11.68 -3.52
CA TYR A 576 -10.02 -12.29 -2.44
C TYR A 576 -11.30 -13.00 -2.89
N ASP A 577 -11.70 -12.83 -4.15
CA ASP A 577 -12.99 -13.28 -4.68
C ASP A 577 -12.87 -14.48 -5.66
N LEU A 578 -11.80 -15.26 -5.59
CA LEU A 578 -11.66 -16.47 -6.40
C LEU A 578 -12.45 -17.64 -5.80
N PRO A 579 -12.78 -18.69 -6.58
CA PRO A 579 -13.36 -19.92 -6.04
C PRO A 579 -12.50 -20.52 -4.93
N GLU A 580 -13.15 -21.05 -3.88
CA GLU A 580 -12.48 -21.53 -2.66
C GLU A 580 -11.36 -22.55 -2.93
N GLY A 581 -11.57 -23.45 -3.90
CA GLY A 581 -10.61 -24.50 -4.26
C GLY A 581 -9.31 -24.00 -4.89
N ILE A 582 -9.19 -22.71 -5.19
CA ILE A 582 -7.96 -22.10 -5.71
C ILE A 582 -7.00 -21.73 -4.57
N TYR A 583 -7.51 -21.44 -3.38
CA TYR A 583 -6.69 -21.01 -2.26
C TYR A 583 -6.03 -22.20 -1.57
N THR A 584 -4.73 -22.08 -1.31
CA THR A 584 -3.99 -23.03 -0.48
C THR A 584 -4.55 -23.03 0.94
N ASP A 585 -4.44 -24.16 1.63
CA ASP A 585 -4.80 -24.24 3.04
C ASP A 585 -3.94 -23.29 3.90
N LEU A 586 -4.58 -22.65 4.89
CA LEU A 586 -3.95 -21.60 5.71
C LEU A 586 -2.84 -22.16 6.60
N ASN A 587 -2.98 -23.39 7.10
CA ASN A 587 -1.93 -24.05 7.88
C ASN A 587 -0.69 -24.32 7.02
N THR A 588 -0.90 -24.74 5.76
CA THR A 588 0.21 -24.93 4.80
C THR A 588 0.93 -23.61 4.50
N VAL A 589 0.19 -22.53 4.23
CA VAL A 589 0.76 -21.20 3.97
C VAL A 589 1.54 -20.71 5.18
N SER A 590 0.94 -20.79 6.36
CA SER A 590 1.57 -20.38 7.62
C SER A 590 2.84 -21.17 7.88
N LYS A 591 2.81 -22.51 7.79
CA LYS A 591 4.00 -23.35 8.01
C LYS A 591 5.12 -23.00 7.04
N LYS A 592 4.80 -22.78 5.77
CA LYS A 592 5.81 -22.42 4.76
C LYS A 592 6.48 -21.08 5.07
N ILE A 593 5.72 -20.11 5.52
CA ILE A 593 6.22 -18.76 5.81
C ILE A 593 6.95 -18.74 7.16
N LEU A 594 6.44 -19.45 8.15
CA LEU A 594 6.95 -19.47 9.52
C LEU A 594 7.99 -20.55 9.78
N SER A 595 8.28 -21.46 8.85
CA SER A 595 9.34 -22.49 9.00
C SER A 595 10.75 -21.91 9.12
N ILE A 596 10.88 -20.60 8.91
CA ILE A 596 12.11 -19.82 9.00
C ILE A 596 12.44 -19.46 10.47
N LEU A 597 11.44 -19.47 11.36
CA LEU A 597 11.57 -19.27 12.81
C LEU A 597 11.82 -20.58 13.54
#